data_AF-A0A9P1C4W3-F1
#
_entry.id   AF-A0A9P1C4W3-F1
#
_cell.length_a   1.000
_cell.length_b   1.000
_cell.length_c   1.000
_cell.angle_alpha   90.00
_cell.angle_beta   90.00
_cell.angle_gamma   90.00
#
_symmetry.space_group_name_H-M   'P 1'
#
loop_
_entity.id
_entity.type
_entity.pdbx_description
1 polymer ?
#
loop_
_entity_poly.entity_id
_entity_poly.type
_entity_poly.pdbx_seq_one_letter_code
_entity_poly.pdbx_strand_id
1 'polypeptide(L)'
;MAFVWLEPGVGSLRELTEAQRPGRREVLVSSSAAAFLPVAANAESNEELIALLKKDRELLEPVPKMLKEQKWDGVRSVLKTPPVSFLWNLGLEKNTLKKLGDSLGEVEVLERMDEIASALQTTDEISYSNVYVYGQPGEGKVKIQEPILFVQTAMSKLDEVLKIVA
;
A
#
# COMPACT_ATOMS: atom_id res chain seq x y z
N MET A 1 30.47 -50.96 42.06
CA MET A 1 30.63 -49.49 41.95
C MET A 1 29.23 -48.95 41.64
N ALA A 2 28.40 -48.40 42.54
CA ALA A 2 28.57 -47.22 43.43
C ALA A 2 29.10 -46.01 42.63
N PHE A 3 28.54 -44.80 42.60
CA PHE A 3 27.53 -44.10 43.42
C PHE A 3 27.23 -42.74 42.71
N VAL A 4 25.98 -42.23 42.77
CA VAL A 4 25.55 -40.82 43.07
C VAL A 4 26.13 -39.64 42.24
N TRP A 5 25.29 -38.90 41.49
CA TRP A 5 24.57 -37.64 41.82
C TRP A 5 25.46 -36.38 41.89
N LEU A 6 25.14 -35.33 41.11
CA LEU A 6 24.86 -33.95 41.57
C LEU A 6 24.65 -33.01 40.36
N GLU A 7 23.46 -32.40 40.28
CA GLU A 7 23.26 -31.10 39.63
C GLU A 7 23.81 -29.99 40.54
N PRO A 8 24.38 -28.90 40.00
CA PRO A 8 24.45 -27.64 40.72
C PRO A 8 23.25 -26.77 40.32
N GLY A 9 22.28 -26.69 41.23
CA GLY A 9 21.37 -25.55 41.28
C GLY A 9 22.09 -24.34 41.90
N VAL A 10 21.83 -23.15 41.36
CA VAL A 10 22.02 -21.89 42.08
C VAL A 10 20.76 -21.06 41.90
N GLY A 11 19.89 -21.10 42.90
CA GLY A 11 18.93 -20.03 43.17
C GLY A 11 19.49 -19.04 44.19
N SER A 12 18.64 -18.08 44.59
CA SER A 12 18.76 -17.13 45.71
C SER A 12 19.24 -15.72 45.30
N LEU A 13 18.34 -14.74 45.13
CA LEU A 13 17.66 -13.89 46.13
C LEU A 13 18.48 -12.64 46.53
N ARG A 14 17.82 -11.47 46.35
CA ARG A 14 17.75 -10.29 47.26
C ARG A 14 19.06 -9.56 47.56
N GLU A 15 19.20 -8.32 47.10
CA GLU A 15 18.78 -7.05 47.74
C GLU A 15 20.01 -6.30 48.28
N LEU A 16 19.83 -4.98 48.41
CA LEU A 16 20.69 -3.98 49.07
C LEU A 16 21.81 -3.43 48.16
N THR A 17 22.00 -2.13 47.96
CA THR A 17 21.48 -0.89 48.56
C THR A 17 22.01 0.28 47.70
N GLU A 18 21.15 1.23 47.32
CA GLU A 18 21.19 2.63 47.79
C GLU A 18 22.37 3.51 47.29
N ALA A 19 22.06 4.38 46.32
CA ALA A 19 22.70 5.69 46.21
C ALA A 19 21.71 6.70 45.58
N GLN A 20 20.80 7.14 46.44
CA GLN A 20 19.92 8.28 46.26
C GLN A 20 20.74 9.57 46.19
N ARG A 21 20.57 10.38 45.14
CA ARG A 21 21.05 11.78 45.10
C ARG A 21 19.85 12.73 45.08
N PRO A 22 19.60 13.53 46.13
CA PRO A 22 18.65 14.63 46.08
C PRO A 22 19.36 15.90 45.61
N GLY A 23 18.73 16.66 44.72
CA GLY A 23 19.36 17.87 44.16
C GLY A 23 18.42 18.78 43.37
N ARG A 24 17.47 19.38 44.09
CA ARG A 24 16.79 20.68 43.84
C ARG A 24 16.91 21.26 42.42
N ARG A 25 15.79 21.22 41.70
CA ARG A 25 15.20 22.40 41.05
C ARG A 25 13.70 22.17 40.93
N GLU A 26 12.98 22.77 41.88
CA GLU A 26 11.63 23.27 41.66
C GLU A 26 11.59 24.07 40.36
N VAL A 27 10.42 24.10 39.71
CA VAL A 27 9.72 25.31 39.26
C VAL A 27 8.79 24.94 38.09
N LEU A 28 7.50 25.14 38.36
CA LEU A 28 6.37 25.46 37.47
C LEU A 28 5.69 24.34 36.68
N VAL A 29 4.60 23.89 37.31
CA VAL A 29 3.29 23.67 36.69
C VAL A 29 3.03 24.74 35.63
N SER A 30 3.01 24.33 34.36
CA SER A 30 2.39 25.09 33.27
C SER A 30 1.24 24.27 32.75
N SER A 31 0.05 24.53 33.28
CA SER A 31 -1.22 24.06 32.72
C SER A 31 -1.45 24.72 31.37
N SER A 32 -0.87 24.16 30.32
CA SER A 32 -1.31 24.47 28.95
C SER A 32 -2.55 23.63 28.68
N ALA A 33 -3.71 24.23 28.89
CA ALA A 33 -4.94 23.79 28.24
C ALA A 33 -4.73 23.95 26.74
N ALA A 34 -4.13 22.94 26.11
CA ALA A 34 -4.14 22.80 24.67
C ALA A 34 -5.60 22.60 24.29
N ALA A 35 -6.21 23.66 23.76
CA ALA A 35 -7.45 23.55 23.02
C ALA A 35 -7.20 22.54 21.90
N PHE A 36 -7.65 21.29 22.11
CA PHE A 36 -7.85 20.33 21.06
C PHE A 36 -8.98 20.88 20.18
N LEU A 37 -8.63 21.82 19.30
CA LEU A 37 -9.47 22.09 18.15
C LEU A 37 -9.48 20.77 17.37
N PRO A 38 -10.66 20.17 17.12
CA PRO A 38 -10.74 19.08 16.17
C PRO A 38 -10.24 19.66 14.85
N VAL A 39 -9.06 19.20 14.41
CA VAL A 39 -8.67 19.32 13.01
C VAL A 39 -9.78 18.58 12.27
N ALA A 40 -10.66 19.33 11.62
CA ALA A 40 -11.56 18.77 10.63
C ALA A 40 -10.65 18.12 9.60
N ALA A 41 -10.51 16.79 9.70
CA ALA A 41 -10.02 16.00 8.60
C ALA A 41 -10.95 16.34 7.43
N ASN A 42 -10.43 17.02 6.41
CA ASN A 42 -11.13 17.16 5.15
C ASN A 42 -11.39 15.74 4.66
N ALA A 43 -12.60 15.23 4.92
CA ALA A 43 -13.09 14.05 4.25
C ALA A 43 -13.13 14.44 2.77
N GLU A 44 -12.26 13.83 1.96
CA GLU A 44 -12.32 13.93 0.51
C GLU A 44 -13.77 13.64 0.10
N SER A 45 -14.38 14.57 -0.63
CA SER A 45 -15.78 14.38 -1.02
C SER A 45 -15.88 13.24 -2.04
N ASN A 46 -17.03 12.56 -2.07
CA ASN A 46 -17.24 11.45 -3.02
C ASN A 46 -17.03 11.92 -4.48
N GLU A 47 -17.38 13.17 -4.79
CA GLU A 47 -17.15 13.80 -6.09
C GLU A 47 -15.65 13.93 -6.44
N GLU A 48 -14.81 14.28 -5.47
CA GLU A 48 -13.35 14.34 -5.63
C GLU A 48 -12.77 12.93 -5.86
N LEU A 49 -13.25 11.93 -5.13
CA LEU A 49 -12.84 10.53 -5.30
C LEU A 49 -13.21 10.01 -6.70
N ILE A 50 -14.42 10.31 -7.19
CA ILE A 50 -14.86 9.95 -8.55
C ILE A 50 -13.99 10.68 -9.59
N ALA A 51 -13.67 11.96 -9.37
CA ALA A 51 -12.80 12.71 -10.26
C ALA A 51 -11.37 12.15 -10.31
N LEU A 52 -10.85 11.63 -9.18
CA LEU A 52 -9.58 10.92 -9.14
C LEU A 52 -9.64 9.61 -9.93
N LEU A 53 -10.69 8.81 -9.78
CA LEU A 53 -10.86 7.56 -10.53
C LEU A 53 -10.95 7.79 -12.05
N LYS A 54 -11.59 8.88 -12.48
CA LYS A 54 -11.61 9.28 -13.90
C LYS A 54 -10.20 9.62 -14.40
N LYS A 55 -9.40 10.33 -13.61
CA LYS A 55 -7.99 10.61 -13.93
C LYS A 55 -7.16 9.32 -13.98
N ASP A 56 -7.36 8.40 -13.03
CA ASP A 56 -6.69 7.09 -13.05
C ASP A 56 -6.99 6.35 -14.35
N ARG A 57 -8.25 6.38 -14.79
CA ARG A 57 -8.70 5.73 -16.01
C ARG A 57 -8.06 6.32 -17.28
N GLU A 58 -7.90 7.63 -17.33
CA GLU A 58 -7.21 8.35 -18.41
C GLU A 58 -5.71 8.03 -18.43
N LEU A 59 -5.07 7.96 -17.26
CA LEU A 59 -3.64 7.63 -17.15
C LEU A 59 -3.31 6.18 -17.55
N LEU A 60 -4.27 5.27 -17.42
CA LEU A 60 -4.12 3.87 -17.85
C LEU A 60 -4.30 3.69 -19.37
N GLU A 61 -4.95 4.62 -20.06
CA GLU A 61 -5.18 4.55 -21.52
C GLU A 61 -3.90 4.39 -22.38
N PRO A 62 -2.78 5.11 -22.12
CA PRO A 62 -1.55 4.93 -22.88
C PRO A 62 -0.78 3.64 -22.55
N VAL A 63 -1.07 2.98 -21.41
CA VAL A 63 -0.26 1.86 -20.91
C VAL A 63 -0.22 0.66 -21.87
N PRO A 64 -1.34 0.20 -22.49
CA PRO A 64 -1.30 -0.87 -23.48
C PRO A 64 -0.42 -0.55 -24.70
N LYS A 65 -0.34 0.72 -25.10
CA LYS A 65 0.55 1.16 -26.19
C LYS A 65 2.01 1.12 -25.74
N MET A 66 2.31 1.59 -24.54
CA MET A 66 3.67 1.55 -23.97
C MET A 66 4.20 0.12 -23.80
N LEU A 67 3.32 -0.82 -23.42
CA LEU A 67 3.65 -2.25 -23.34
C LEU A 67 4.02 -2.84 -24.71
N LYS A 68 3.32 -2.45 -25.79
CA LYS A 68 3.67 -2.85 -27.17
C LYS A 68 5.01 -2.26 -27.62
N GLU A 69 5.30 -1.03 -27.20
CA GLU A 69 6.56 -0.35 -27.47
C GLU A 69 7.72 -0.82 -26.56
N GLN A 70 7.49 -1.82 -25.70
CA GLN A 70 8.48 -2.38 -24.76
C GLN A 70 9.07 -1.34 -23.79
N LYS A 71 8.32 -0.28 -23.49
CA LYS A 71 8.71 0.77 -22.55
C LYS A 71 8.40 0.37 -21.10
N TRP A 72 9.04 -0.70 -20.64
CA TRP A 72 8.75 -1.33 -19.33
C TRP A 72 8.85 -0.35 -18.16
N ASP A 73 9.95 0.41 -18.06
CA ASP A 73 10.13 1.37 -16.97
C ASP A 73 9.11 2.51 -17.02
N GLY A 74 8.70 2.93 -18.22
CA GLY A 74 7.65 3.92 -18.40
C GLY A 74 6.30 3.41 -17.88
N VAL A 75 5.94 2.17 -18.16
CA VAL A 75 4.72 1.53 -17.64
C VAL A 75 4.74 1.50 -16.11
N ARG A 76 5.85 1.03 -15.53
CA ARG A 76 6.00 0.97 -14.07
C ARG A 76 5.96 2.35 -13.42
N SER A 77 6.55 3.35 -14.07
CA SER A 77 6.47 4.73 -13.60
C SER A 77 5.03 5.21 -13.57
N VAL A 78 4.21 4.96 -14.59
CA VAL A 78 2.78 5.30 -14.59
C VAL A 78 2.04 4.58 -13.46
N LEU A 79 2.25 3.26 -13.31
CA LEU A 79 1.54 2.46 -12.30
C LEU A 79 1.91 2.80 -10.85
N LYS A 80 3.15 3.25 -10.60
CA LYS A 80 3.67 3.59 -9.26
C LYS A 80 3.56 5.07 -8.92
N THR A 81 3.19 5.92 -9.87
CA THR A 81 2.98 7.34 -9.62
C THR A 81 1.53 7.57 -9.18
N PRO A 82 1.27 8.38 -8.14
CA PRO A 82 -0.08 8.83 -7.83
C PRO A 82 -0.67 9.61 -9.03
N PRO A 83 -1.96 9.44 -9.36
CA PRO A 83 -3.00 8.81 -8.55
C PRO A 83 -3.12 7.28 -8.67
N VAL A 84 -2.64 6.66 -9.75
CA VAL A 84 -2.83 5.22 -10.04
C VAL A 84 -2.23 4.32 -8.95
N SER A 85 -1.14 4.76 -8.33
CA SER A 85 -0.51 4.04 -7.22
C SER A 85 -1.41 3.89 -5.99
N PHE A 86 -2.44 4.73 -5.82
CA PHE A 86 -3.39 4.62 -4.72
C PHE A 86 -4.30 3.39 -4.87
N LEU A 87 -4.53 2.92 -6.10
CA LEU A 87 -5.42 1.80 -6.36
C LEU A 87 -4.87 0.46 -5.86
N TRP A 88 -3.54 0.31 -5.73
CA TRP A 88 -2.92 -0.99 -5.47
C TRP A 88 -1.68 -0.98 -4.57
N ASN A 89 -0.85 0.07 -4.61
CA ASN A 89 0.51 0.03 -4.03
C ASN A 89 0.65 0.77 -2.69
N LEU A 90 -0.13 1.84 -2.46
CA LEU A 90 0.05 2.72 -1.28
C LEU A 90 -0.78 2.31 -0.04
N GLY A 91 -1.28 1.08 -0.02
CA GLY A 91 -2.05 0.50 1.08
C GLY A 91 -3.53 0.88 1.05
N LEU A 92 -4.35 0.10 1.76
CA LEU A 92 -5.81 0.23 1.76
C LEU A 92 -6.30 1.59 2.29
N GLU A 93 -5.59 2.20 3.23
CA GLU A 93 -5.99 3.49 3.84
C GLU A 93 -6.01 4.65 2.84
N LYS A 94 -5.15 4.58 1.81
CA LYS A 94 -5.07 5.59 0.75
C LYS A 94 -5.82 5.19 -0.50
N ASN A 95 -6.42 4.01 -0.52
CA ASN A 95 -7.10 3.50 -1.71
C ASN A 95 -8.40 4.28 -1.96
N THR A 96 -8.46 4.92 -3.12
CA THR A 96 -9.60 5.74 -3.55
C THR A 96 -10.87 4.89 -3.69
N LEU A 97 -10.75 3.65 -4.18
CA LEU A 97 -11.88 2.71 -4.30
C LEU A 97 -12.39 2.26 -2.93
N LYS A 98 -11.48 2.02 -1.97
CA LYS A 98 -11.88 1.66 -0.60
C LYS A 98 -12.65 2.80 0.06
N LYS A 99 -12.09 4.00 0.05
CA LYS A 99 -12.74 5.20 0.61
C LYS A 99 -14.11 5.43 -0.01
N LEU A 100 -14.21 5.27 -1.33
CA LEU A 100 -15.45 5.42 -2.07
C LEU A 100 -16.47 4.34 -1.67
N GLY A 101 -16.07 3.06 -1.66
CA GLY A 101 -16.92 1.95 -1.25
C GLY A 101 -17.42 2.07 0.19
N ASP A 102 -16.53 2.44 1.12
CA ASP A 102 -16.88 2.67 2.53
C ASP A 102 -17.83 3.88 2.70
N SER A 103 -17.66 4.93 1.90
CA SER A 103 -18.50 6.14 1.95
C SER A 103 -19.90 5.94 1.38
N LEU A 104 -20.04 5.10 0.34
CA LEU A 104 -21.31 4.82 -0.33
C LEU A 104 -22.01 3.60 0.27
N GLY A 105 -21.27 2.73 0.98
CA GLY A 105 -21.76 1.44 1.44
C GLY A 105 -21.89 0.40 0.32
N GLU A 106 -21.21 0.61 -0.82
CA GLU A 106 -21.32 -0.22 -2.02
C GLU A 106 -20.28 -1.35 -1.98
N VAL A 107 -20.74 -2.55 -1.61
CA VAL A 107 -19.87 -3.75 -1.52
C VAL A 107 -19.27 -4.12 -2.87
N GLU A 108 -20.00 -3.91 -3.97
CA GLU A 108 -19.50 -4.20 -5.32
C GLU A 108 -18.24 -3.37 -5.66
N VAL A 109 -18.12 -2.15 -5.14
CA VAL A 109 -16.93 -1.30 -5.34
C VAL A 109 -15.71 -1.90 -4.63
N LEU A 110 -15.91 -2.47 -3.43
CA LEU A 110 -14.85 -3.10 -2.64
C LEU A 110 -14.41 -4.44 -3.27
N GLU A 111 -15.34 -5.24 -3.80
CA GLU A 111 -14.99 -6.48 -4.50
C GLU A 111 -14.15 -6.19 -5.76
N ARG A 112 -14.56 -5.16 -6.52
CA ARG A 112 -13.85 -4.73 -7.73
C ARG A 112 -12.50 -4.11 -7.43
N MET A 113 -12.32 -3.50 -6.25
CA MET A 113 -11.05 -2.95 -5.81
C MET A 113 -9.95 -4.01 -5.81
N ASP A 114 -10.20 -5.18 -5.22
CA ASP A 114 -9.19 -6.24 -5.13
C ASP A 114 -8.83 -6.80 -6.53
N GLU A 115 -9.81 -6.93 -7.42
CA GLU A 115 -9.58 -7.35 -8.81
C GLU A 115 -8.73 -6.34 -9.58
N ILE A 116 -9.03 -5.04 -9.44
CA ILE A 116 -8.26 -3.95 -10.05
C ILE A 116 -6.84 -3.93 -9.50
N ALA A 117 -6.70 -4.01 -8.18
CA ALA A 117 -5.40 -3.98 -7.52
C ALA A 117 -4.53 -5.16 -7.96
N SER A 118 -5.10 -6.36 -7.99
CA SER A 118 -4.41 -7.57 -8.45
C SER A 118 -3.95 -7.44 -9.90
N ALA A 119 -4.82 -6.99 -10.80
CA ALA A 119 -4.48 -6.82 -12.21
C ALA A 119 -3.34 -5.80 -12.44
N LEU A 120 -3.36 -4.67 -11.73
CA LEU A 120 -2.30 -3.66 -11.81
C LEU A 120 -0.98 -4.17 -11.23
N GLN A 121 -1.03 -4.90 -10.10
CA GLN A 121 0.15 -5.51 -9.49
C GLN A 121 0.80 -6.54 -10.42
N THR A 122 0.01 -7.44 -11.00
CA THR A 122 0.52 -8.43 -11.96
C THR A 122 1.11 -7.76 -13.20
N THR A 123 0.52 -6.64 -13.65
CA THR A 123 1.10 -5.84 -14.74
C THR A 123 2.48 -5.29 -14.37
N ASP A 124 2.67 -4.74 -13.16
CA ASP A 124 4.00 -4.28 -12.70
C ASP A 124 5.01 -5.42 -12.63
N GLU A 125 4.60 -6.57 -12.10
CA GLU A 125 5.46 -7.75 -11.97
C GLU A 125 5.96 -8.25 -13.33
N ILE A 126 5.05 -8.41 -14.31
CA ILE A 126 5.43 -8.86 -15.65
C ILE A 126 6.29 -7.80 -16.34
N SER A 127 5.94 -6.52 -16.21
CA SER A 127 6.74 -5.42 -16.78
C SER A 127 8.15 -5.39 -16.19
N TYR A 128 8.29 -5.62 -14.88
CA TYR A 128 9.59 -5.74 -14.21
C TYR A 128 10.38 -6.96 -14.72
N SER A 129 9.74 -8.12 -14.80
CA SER A 129 10.37 -9.35 -15.29
C SER A 129 10.91 -9.20 -16.71
N ASN A 130 10.14 -8.55 -17.60
CA ASN A 130 10.54 -8.28 -18.98
C ASN A 130 11.82 -7.43 -19.11
N VAL A 131 12.15 -6.60 -18.11
CA VAL A 131 13.41 -5.81 -18.11
C VAL A 131 14.64 -6.74 -18.07
N TYR A 132 14.56 -7.85 -17.34
CA TYR A 132 15.70 -8.76 -17.12
C TYR A 132 15.87 -9.82 -18.19
N VAL A 133 14.87 -9.99 -19.07
CA VAL A 133 14.89 -10.97 -20.16
C VAL A 133 16.10 -10.78 -21.08
N TYR A 134 16.52 -9.54 -21.32
CA TYR A 134 17.65 -9.23 -22.21
C TYR A 134 19.03 -9.61 -21.64
N GLY A 135 19.14 -9.85 -20.33
CA GLY A 135 20.41 -10.13 -19.64
C GLY A 135 20.64 -11.59 -19.28
N GLN A 136 19.66 -12.47 -19.50
CA GLN A 136 19.72 -13.87 -19.06
C GLN A 136 20.12 -14.81 -20.21
N PRO A 137 21.04 -15.77 -20.00
CA PRO A 137 21.34 -16.79 -21.00
C PRO A 137 20.16 -17.77 -21.14
N GLY A 138 19.37 -17.63 -22.22
CA GLY A 138 18.24 -18.52 -22.55
C GLY A 138 17.25 -17.92 -23.55
N GLU A 139 16.22 -18.68 -23.96
CA GLU A 139 15.08 -18.18 -24.76
C GLU A 139 14.10 -17.36 -23.89
N GLY A 140 14.58 -16.31 -23.23
CA GLY A 140 13.70 -15.40 -22.51
C GLY A 140 12.72 -14.73 -23.49
N LYS A 141 11.46 -15.19 -23.52
CA LYS A 141 10.42 -14.58 -24.36
C LYS A 141 9.76 -13.46 -23.57
N VAL A 142 9.87 -12.25 -24.11
CA VAL A 142 9.19 -11.07 -23.58
C VAL A 142 7.68 -11.29 -23.59
N LYS A 143 7.06 -11.15 -22.42
CA LYS A 143 5.61 -11.30 -22.26
C LYS A 143 4.91 -9.97 -22.52
N ILE A 144 4.36 -9.79 -23.72
CA ILE A 144 3.68 -8.55 -24.11
C ILE A 144 2.16 -8.64 -23.94
N GLN A 145 1.56 -9.79 -24.29
CA GLN A 145 0.11 -9.94 -24.33
C GLN A 145 -0.52 -10.02 -22.92
N GLU A 146 0.08 -10.79 -22.01
CA GLU A 146 -0.39 -10.94 -20.63
C GLU A 146 -0.59 -9.59 -19.91
N PRO A 147 0.41 -8.69 -19.81
CA PRO A 147 0.23 -7.42 -19.09
C PRO A 147 -0.78 -6.49 -19.78
N ILE A 148 -0.95 -6.59 -21.10
CA ILE A 148 -1.99 -5.82 -21.81
C ILE A 148 -3.38 -6.27 -21.38
N LEU A 149 -3.62 -7.58 -21.29
CA LEU A 149 -4.91 -8.12 -20.85
C LEU A 149 -5.23 -7.68 -19.41
N PHE A 150 -4.25 -7.72 -18.50
CA PHE A 150 -4.47 -7.29 -17.12
C PHE A 150 -4.81 -5.79 -17.03
N VAL A 151 -4.11 -4.93 -17.78
CA VAL A 151 -4.44 -3.50 -17.83
C VAL A 151 -5.85 -3.26 -18.39
N GLN A 152 -6.24 -3.99 -19.44
CA GLN A 152 -7.59 -3.90 -20.02
C GLN A 152 -8.66 -4.37 -19.04
N THR A 153 -8.41 -5.43 -18.27
CA THR A 153 -9.30 -5.90 -17.20
C THR A 153 -9.45 -4.83 -16.13
N ALA A 154 -8.35 -4.24 -15.65
CA ALA A 154 -8.40 -3.16 -14.66
C ALA A 154 -9.20 -1.95 -15.18
N MET A 155 -8.98 -1.56 -16.44
CA MET A 155 -9.72 -0.49 -17.10
C MET A 155 -11.22 -0.79 -17.20
N SER A 156 -11.62 -2.00 -17.62
CA SER A 156 -13.03 -2.41 -17.70
C SER A 156 -13.71 -2.38 -16.33
N LYS A 157 -13.02 -2.88 -15.29
CA LYS A 157 -13.55 -2.91 -13.93
C LYS A 157 -13.67 -1.51 -13.34
N LEU A 158 -12.73 -0.62 -13.63
CA LEU A 158 -12.84 0.81 -13.29
C LEU A 158 -14.05 1.45 -13.99
N ASP A 159 -14.27 1.15 -15.27
CA ASP A 159 -15.43 1.65 -16.02
C ASP A 159 -16.76 1.14 -15.42
N GLU A 160 -16.79 -0.08 -14.90
CA GLU A 160 -17.94 -0.63 -14.18
C GLU A 160 -18.16 0.06 -12.83
N VAL A 161 -17.10 0.31 -12.03
CA VAL A 161 -17.20 1.10 -10.79
C VAL A 161 -17.73 2.51 -11.08
N LEU A 162 -17.21 3.16 -12.11
CA LEU A 162 -17.66 4.50 -12.50
C LEU A 162 -19.13 4.53 -12.92
N LYS A 163 -19.70 3.43 -13.45
CA LYS A 163 -21.13 3.34 -13.77
C LYS A 163 -22.03 3.14 -12.56
N ILE A 164 -21.51 2.51 -11.50
CA ILE A 164 -22.26 2.31 -10.24
C ILE A 164 -22.37 3.64 -9.49
N VAL A 165 -21.30 4.44 -9.56
CA VAL A 165 -21.14 5.63 -8.71
C VAL A 165 -21.49 6.96 -9.42
N ALA A 166 -21.49 7.01 -10.75
CA ALA A 166 -21.85 8.20 -11.54
C ALA A 166 -23.36 8.28 -11.82
#